data_AF-A0A915B2R8-F1
#
_entry.id   AF-A0A915B2R8-F1
#
_cell.length_a   1.000
_cell.length_b   1.000
_cell.length_c   1.000
_cell.angle_alpha   90.00
_cell.angle_beta   90.00
_cell.angle_gamma   90.00
#
_symmetry.space_group_name_H-M   'P 1'
#
loop_
_entity.id
_entity.type
_entity.pdbx_description
1 polymer ?
#
loop_
_entity_poly.entity_id
_entity_poly.type
_entity_poly.pdbx_seq_one_letter_code
_entity_poly.pdbx_strand_id
1 'polypeptide(L)'
;MHLLRQINNFPRQKKMYDEDEGEEMPFEGDEEEEISSEQWQEACWVVISAYFDEKGLVRQQLDSFDEFIQMNVQRIVEDSPPVELQSEVQHFSGDIENPTKFALKLDQIYLSKPTHWEKDGAPTPMMPNEAKLRNLTYSSPLYVDITKTYRVMGRTR
;
A
#
# COMPACT_ATOMS: atom_id res chain seq x y z
N MET A 1 19.26 -55.34 10.41
CA MET A 1 20.16 -54.25 9.99
C MET A 1 20.76 -53.61 11.25
N HIS A 2 21.63 -54.37 11.93
CA HIS A 2 23.06 -54.05 12.01
C HIS A 2 23.36 -52.86 12.94
N LEU A 3 23.18 -53.10 14.24
CA LEU A 3 23.93 -52.43 15.30
C LEU A 3 25.30 -53.14 15.45
N LEU A 4 26.35 -52.33 15.45
CA LEU A 4 27.60 -52.46 16.23
C LEU A 4 28.31 -53.83 16.27
N ARG A 5 29.35 -53.98 15.46
CA ARG A 5 30.65 -54.53 15.89
C ARG A 5 31.68 -54.39 14.78
N GLN A 6 32.95 -54.36 15.19
CA GLN A 6 34.20 -54.48 14.42
C GLN A 6 34.93 -53.14 14.23
N ILE A 7 36.17 -52.92 14.69
CA ILE A 7 37.13 -53.74 15.46
C ILE A 7 38.16 -52.77 16.06
N ASN A 8 38.60 -53.07 17.28
CA ASN A 8 39.84 -52.58 17.87
C ASN A 8 41.02 -52.78 16.90
N ASN A 9 41.86 -51.76 16.73
CA ASN A 9 43.29 -51.98 16.56
C ASN A 9 44.08 -50.96 17.39
N PHE A 10 44.70 -51.49 18.44
CA PHE A 10 45.66 -50.86 19.36
C PHE A 10 46.93 -50.39 18.62
N PRO A 11 47.78 -49.47 19.15
CA PRO A 11 48.28 -49.56 20.52
C PRO A 11 48.32 -48.27 21.35
N ARG A 12 48.26 -48.51 22.67
CA ARG A 12 48.62 -47.57 23.72
C ARG A 12 50.13 -47.32 23.66
N GLN A 13 50.55 -46.07 23.57
CA GLN A 13 51.85 -45.63 24.06
C GLN A 13 51.64 -44.69 25.25
N LYS A 14 52.44 -44.91 26.28
CA LYS A 14 52.38 -44.31 27.63
C LYS A 14 52.49 -42.79 27.59
N LYS A 15 51.84 -42.12 28.54
CA LYS A 15 52.21 -40.77 28.98
C LYS A 15 53.60 -40.83 29.62
N MET A 16 54.49 -39.95 29.18
CA MET A 16 55.70 -39.58 29.92
C MET A 16 55.71 -38.05 29.92
N TYR A 17 55.69 -37.49 31.12
CA TYR A 17 55.81 -36.05 31.34
C TYR A 17 57.24 -35.66 30.99
N ASP A 18 57.39 -34.68 30.10
CA ASP A 18 58.54 -33.80 30.09
C ASP A 18 57.99 -32.37 30.13
N GLU A 19 58.44 -31.65 31.15
CA GLU A 19 58.24 -30.23 31.36
C GLU A 19 59.00 -29.47 30.28
N ASP A 20 58.35 -28.60 29.50
CA ASP A 20 59.00 -27.39 29.03
C ASP A 20 57.98 -26.32 28.62
N GLU A 21 58.17 -25.16 29.25
CA GLU A 21 57.78 -23.80 28.90
C GLU A 21 56.38 -23.55 28.31
N GLY A 22 55.53 -22.92 29.14
CA GLY A 22 54.31 -22.29 28.68
C GLY A 22 54.61 -21.17 27.69
N GLU A 23 54.29 -21.41 26.42
CA GLU A 23 53.93 -20.33 25.52
C GLU A 23 52.47 -19.95 25.84
N GLU A 24 52.32 -18.92 26.67
CA GLU A 24 51.08 -18.15 26.71
C GLU A 24 50.85 -17.60 25.29
N MET A 25 50.01 -18.29 24.51
CA MET A 25 49.35 -17.67 23.36
C MET A 25 48.72 -16.38 23.89
N PRO A 26 49.16 -15.19 23.46
CA PRO A 26 48.46 -13.98 23.82
C PRO A 26 47.03 -14.20 23.35
N PHE A 27 46.10 -14.20 24.30
CA PHE A 27 44.71 -13.99 23.98
C PHE A 27 44.71 -12.60 23.36
N GLU A 28 44.70 -12.50 22.03
CA GLU A 28 44.25 -11.30 21.34
C GLU A 28 42.83 -11.11 21.86
N GLY A 29 42.72 -10.37 22.96
CA GLY A 29 41.46 -9.83 23.39
C GLY A 29 40.94 -9.09 22.17
N ASP A 30 39.73 -9.44 21.75
CA ASP A 30 38.93 -8.59 20.88
C ASP A 30 38.93 -7.21 21.54
N GLU A 31 39.88 -6.36 21.15
CA GLU A 31 39.77 -4.92 21.32
C GLU A 31 38.55 -4.59 20.47
N GLU A 32 37.38 -4.54 21.12
CA GLU A 32 36.26 -3.78 20.61
C GLU A 32 36.81 -2.36 20.43
N GLU A 33 37.35 -2.09 19.25
CA GLU A 33 37.81 -0.77 18.86
C GLU A 33 36.61 0.17 19.09
N GLU A 34 36.68 0.95 20.17
CA GLU A 34 35.66 1.94 20.49
C GLU A 34 35.53 2.85 19.26
N ILE A 35 34.37 2.80 18.60
CA ILE A 35 34.07 3.64 17.44
C ILE A 35 34.40 5.08 17.80
N SER A 36 35.34 5.67 17.06
CA SER A 36 35.74 7.04 17.30
C SER A 36 34.54 7.98 17.07
N SER A 37 34.51 9.10 17.79
CA SER A 37 33.45 10.11 17.60
C SER A 37 33.35 10.58 16.13
N GLU A 38 34.47 10.58 15.41
CA GLU A 38 34.52 10.94 13.98
C GLU A 38 33.87 9.85 13.09
N GLN A 39 34.17 8.58 13.34
CA GLN A 39 33.57 7.45 12.62
C GLN A 39 32.05 7.37 12.85
N TRP A 40 31.59 7.68 14.07
CA TRP A 40 30.16 7.75 14.38
C TRP A 40 29.46 8.87 13.61
N GLN A 41 30.09 10.04 13.47
CA GLN A 41 29.54 11.16 12.69
C GLN A 41 29.40 10.80 11.21
N GLU A 42 30.39 10.14 10.62
CA GLU A 42 30.33 9.68 9.23
C GLU A 42 29.23 8.62 9.03
N ALA A 43 29.15 7.64 9.93
CA ALA A 43 28.11 6.61 9.91
C ALA A 43 26.69 7.22 10.02
N CYS A 44 26.51 8.25 10.87
CA CYS A 44 25.25 8.97 10.98
C CYS A 44 24.84 9.61 9.65
N TRP A 45 25.77 10.23 8.92
CA TRP A 45 25.48 10.81 7.61
C TRP A 45 25.12 9.76 6.56
N VAL A 46 25.78 8.59 6.58
CA VAL A 46 25.43 7.47 5.70
C VAL A 46 23.98 7.03 5.93
N VAL A 47 23.55 6.90 7.19
CA VAL A 47 22.17 6.52 7.52
C VAL A 47 21.17 7.62 7.09
N ILE A 48 21.50 8.88 7.33
CA ILE A 48 20.65 10.02 6.93
C ILE A 48 20.50 10.08 5.40
N SER A 49 21.60 9.92 4.66
CA SER A 49 21.59 9.88 3.20
C SER A 49 20.75 8.71 2.68
N ALA A 50 20.94 7.51 3.24
CA ALA A 50 20.14 6.34 2.86
C ALA A 50 18.63 6.56 3.11
N TYR A 51 18.27 7.22 4.21
CA TYR A 51 16.87 7.57 4.50
C TYR A 51 16.27 8.52 3.46
N PHE A 52 17.00 9.58 3.08
CA PHE A 52 16.52 10.53 2.08
C PHE A 52 16.53 9.97 0.66
N ASP A 53 17.44 9.07 0.32
CA ASP A 53 17.45 8.36 -0.95
C ASP A 53 16.21 7.46 -1.09
N GLU A 54 15.77 6.81 -0.01
CA GLU A 54 14.57 5.96 -0.03
C GLU A 54 13.26 6.77 0.03
N LYS A 55 13.14 7.70 0.99
CA LYS A 55 11.87 8.41 1.24
C LYS A 55 11.70 9.67 0.41
N GLY A 56 12.78 10.38 0.11
CA GLY A 56 12.75 11.72 -0.46
C GLY A 56 12.22 12.78 0.51
N LEU A 57 12.17 14.03 0.05
CA LEU A 57 11.81 15.19 0.88
C LEU A 57 10.31 15.48 0.96
N VAL A 58 9.53 15.00 -0.02
CA VAL A 58 8.12 15.38 -0.20
C VAL A 58 7.18 14.20 0.07
N ARG A 59 7.69 13.17 0.77
CA ARG A 59 6.99 11.90 0.97
C ARG A 59 5.62 12.05 1.62
N GLN A 60 5.50 12.90 2.65
CA GLN A 60 4.24 13.14 3.36
C GLN A 60 3.11 13.61 2.47
N GLN A 61 3.40 14.45 1.46
CA GLN A 61 2.39 14.96 0.54
C GLN A 61 1.91 13.87 -0.42
N LEU A 62 2.83 13.02 -0.89
CA LEU A 62 2.50 11.88 -1.75
C LEU A 62 1.72 10.83 -0.99
N ASP A 63 2.18 10.45 0.21
CA ASP A 63 1.54 9.41 1.03
C ASP A 63 0.13 9.82 1.43
N SER A 64 -0.09 11.07 1.87
CA SER A 64 -1.43 11.55 2.22
C SER A 64 -2.38 11.62 1.03
N PHE A 65 -1.87 12.00 -0.15
CA PHE A 65 -2.66 11.98 -1.38
C PHE A 65 -3.00 10.55 -1.82
N ASP A 66 -2.03 9.64 -1.77
CA ASP A 66 -2.22 8.23 -2.13
C ASP A 66 -3.22 7.56 -1.18
N GLU A 67 -3.10 7.76 0.13
CA GLU A 67 -4.05 7.28 1.13
C GLU A 67 -5.45 7.86 0.90
N PHE A 68 -5.54 9.16 0.58
CA PHE A 68 -6.81 9.81 0.29
C PHE A 68 -7.53 9.15 -0.89
N ILE A 69 -6.84 8.96 -2.01
CA ILE A 69 -7.41 8.38 -3.23
C ILE A 69 -7.72 6.89 -3.06
N GLN A 70 -6.84 6.13 -2.41
CA GLN A 70 -6.98 4.67 -2.31
C GLN A 70 -8.00 4.22 -1.27
N MET A 71 -8.15 4.97 -0.16
CA MET A 71 -9.00 4.56 0.96
C MET A 71 -10.13 5.54 1.25
N ASN A 72 -9.80 6.82 1.45
CA ASN A 72 -10.77 7.78 1.98
C ASN A 72 -11.92 8.06 0.98
N VAL A 73 -11.63 8.19 -0.31
CA VAL A 73 -12.68 8.42 -1.32
C VAL A 73 -13.65 7.22 -1.39
N GLN A 74 -13.15 5.99 -1.36
CA GLN A 74 -14.00 4.80 -1.38
C GLN A 74 -14.86 4.72 -0.12
N ARG A 75 -14.28 4.97 1.06
CA ARG A 75 -15.03 5.02 2.33
C ARG A 75 -16.15 6.06 2.30
N ILE A 76 -15.88 7.25 1.77
CA ILE A 76 -16.90 8.31 1.63
C ILE A 76 -18.07 7.86 0.75
N VAL A 77 -17.80 7.13 -0.33
CA VAL A 77 -18.84 6.61 -1.22
C VAL A 77 -19.66 5.51 -0.53
N GLU A 78 -19.01 4.61 0.19
CA GLU A 78 -19.68 3.54 0.94
C GLU A 78 -20.54 4.05 2.10
N ASP A 79 -20.06 5.09 2.80
CA ASP A 79 -20.76 5.72 3.92
C ASP A 79 -21.95 6.58 3.43
N SER A 80 -22.05 6.88 2.13
CA SER A 80 -23.13 7.70 1.59
C SER A 80 -24.46 6.92 1.56
N PRO A 81 -25.55 7.48 2.11
CA PRO A 81 -26.84 6.80 2.10
C PRO A 81 -27.38 6.68 0.66
N PRO A 82 -28.11 5.59 0.33
CA PRO A 82 -28.76 5.46 -0.96
C PRO A 82 -29.69 6.65 -1.25
N VAL A 83 -29.64 7.15 -2.48
CA VAL A 83 -30.53 8.24 -2.91
C VAL A 83 -31.90 7.64 -3.22
N GLU A 84 -32.89 7.96 -2.40
CA GLU A 84 -34.27 7.52 -2.57
C GLU A 84 -35.12 8.62 -3.23
N LEU A 85 -35.87 8.25 -4.26
CA LEU A 85 -36.82 9.11 -4.96
C LEU A 85 -38.18 8.42 -4.99
N GLN A 86 -39.20 9.08 -4.49
CA GLN A 86 -40.57 8.61 -4.53
C GLN A 86 -41.39 9.50 -5.47
N SER A 87 -42.07 8.88 -6.44
CA SER A 87 -43.02 9.63 -7.28
C SER A 87 -44.20 10.11 -6.45
N GLU A 88 -44.56 11.38 -6.56
CA GLU A 88 -45.80 11.90 -5.98
C GLU A 88 -47.02 11.35 -6.72
N VAL A 89 -48.11 11.09 -6.00
CA VAL A 89 -49.35 10.61 -6.58
C VAL A 89 -50.10 11.82 -7.14
N GLN A 90 -49.97 12.08 -8.45
CA GLN A 90 -50.50 13.29 -9.09
C GLN A 90 -51.87 13.09 -9.77
N HIS A 91 -52.43 11.87 -9.74
CA HIS A 91 -53.71 11.57 -10.40
C HIS A 91 -54.86 11.40 -9.38
N PHE A 92 -55.84 12.31 -9.42
CA PHE A 92 -57.10 12.25 -8.67
C PHE A 92 -58.22 11.62 -9.54
N SER A 93 -57.88 10.64 -10.36
CA SER A 93 -58.75 10.12 -11.42
C SER A 93 -58.96 8.62 -11.29
N GLY A 94 -59.65 8.19 -10.23
CA GLY A 94 -60.31 6.87 -10.12
C GLY A 94 -59.43 5.62 -10.02
N ASP A 95 -58.30 5.57 -10.72
CA ASP A 95 -57.33 4.49 -10.71
C ASP A 95 -56.20 4.86 -9.73
N ILE A 96 -56.09 4.08 -8.65
CA ILE A 96 -55.05 4.24 -7.64
C ILE A 96 -53.73 3.80 -8.26
N GLU A 97 -53.00 4.71 -8.90
CA GLU A 97 -51.63 4.46 -9.32
C GLU A 97 -50.72 4.42 -8.08
N ASN A 98 -50.12 3.26 -7.88
CA ASN A 98 -49.20 3.03 -6.78
C ASN A 98 -47.90 3.82 -7.00
N PRO A 99 -47.44 4.61 -6.01
CA PRO A 99 -46.22 5.39 -6.17
C PRO A 99 -45.02 4.45 -6.38
N THR A 100 -44.21 4.77 -7.39
CA THR A 100 -42.98 4.05 -7.67
C THR A 100 -41.85 4.67 -6.86
N LYS A 101 -41.15 3.84 -6.09
CA LYS A 101 -39.92 4.22 -5.38
C LYS A 101 -38.72 3.80 -6.20
N PHE A 102 -37.79 4.72 -6.43
CA PHE A 102 -36.47 4.47 -6.99
C PHE A 102 -35.43 4.63 -5.88
N ALA A 103 -34.45 3.74 -5.84
CA ALA A 103 -33.30 3.87 -4.96
C ALA A 103 -32.01 3.66 -5.76
N LEU A 104 -31.07 4.59 -5.61
CA LEU A 104 -29.75 4.55 -6.23
C LEU A 104 -28.71 4.31 -5.13
N LYS A 105 -27.88 3.28 -5.31
CA LYS A 105 -26.74 2.97 -4.44
C LYS A 105 -25.45 3.18 -5.23
N LEU A 106 -24.51 3.91 -4.65
CA LEU A 106 -23.13 4.03 -5.14
C LEU A 106 -22.30 2.88 -4.58
N ASP A 107 -21.38 2.34 -5.37
CA ASP A 107 -20.59 1.15 -5.01
C ASP A 107 -19.09 1.40 -5.26
N GLN A 108 -18.42 0.57 -6.06
CA GLN A 108 -16.99 0.67 -6.31
C GLN A 108 -16.61 1.92 -7.13
N ILE A 109 -15.53 2.61 -6.71
CA ILE A 109 -14.90 3.69 -7.49
C ILE A 109 -13.74 3.16 -8.36
N TYR A 110 -13.52 3.82 -9.50
CA TYR A 110 -12.38 3.61 -10.38
C TYR A 110 -11.76 4.93 -10.76
N LEU A 111 -10.43 5.05 -10.63
CA LEU A 111 -9.69 6.22 -11.06
C LEU A 111 -8.90 5.91 -12.32
N SER A 112 -9.01 6.76 -13.32
CA SER A 112 -8.23 6.67 -14.56
C SER A 112 -7.03 7.61 -14.54
N LYS A 113 -6.09 7.43 -15.49
CA LYS A 113 -4.96 8.35 -15.64
C LYS A 113 -5.44 9.73 -16.09
N PRO A 114 -4.67 10.81 -15.83
CA PRO A 114 -5.03 12.14 -16.30
C PRO A 114 -5.19 12.18 -17.82
N THR A 115 -6.38 12.58 -18.27
CA THR A 115 -6.75 12.64 -19.70
C THR A 115 -7.43 13.96 -20.01
N HIS A 116 -7.30 14.41 -21.25
CA HIS A 116 -8.02 15.58 -21.75
C HIS A 116 -8.77 15.26 -23.04
N TRP A 117 -9.87 15.97 -23.25
CA TRP A 117 -10.65 15.86 -24.49
C TRP A 117 -10.24 16.97 -25.44
N GLU A 118 -9.77 16.56 -26.62
CA GLU A 118 -9.50 17.47 -27.72
C GLU A 118 -10.75 17.74 -28.55
N LYS A 119 -10.65 18.68 -29.49
CA LYS A 119 -11.77 19.09 -30.36
C LYS A 119 -12.32 17.93 -31.20
N ASP A 120 -11.48 16.92 -31.46
CA ASP A 120 -11.83 15.74 -32.23
C ASP A 120 -12.59 14.68 -31.38
N GLY A 121 -12.78 14.94 -30.08
CA GLY A 121 -13.57 14.11 -29.17
C GLY A 121 -12.84 12.89 -28.60
N ALA A 122 -11.64 12.58 -29.08
CA ALA A 122 -10.83 11.49 -28.54
C ALA A 122 -10.14 11.90 -27.22
N PRO A 123 -10.13 11.05 -26.18
CA PRO A 123 -9.37 11.29 -24.96
C PRO A 123 -7.88 11.02 -25.20
N THR A 124 -7.02 11.98 -24.90
CA THR A 124 -5.56 11.83 -24.96
C THR A 124 -4.95 11.94 -23.56
N PRO A 125 -3.89 11.15 -23.26
CA PRO A 125 -3.22 11.24 -21.97
C PRO A 125 -2.57 12.62 -21.83
N MET A 126 -2.84 13.31 -20.71
CA MET A 126 -2.29 14.64 -20.47
C MET A 126 -0.92 14.53 -19.80
N MET A 127 0.04 15.33 -20.24
CA MET A 127 1.34 15.46 -19.55
C MET A 127 1.33 16.67 -18.60
N PRO A 128 1.99 16.61 -17.42
CA PRO A 128 2.00 17.73 -16.48
C PRO A 128 2.55 19.03 -17.07
N ASN A 129 3.56 18.94 -17.95
CA ASN A 129 4.13 20.13 -18.59
C ASN A 129 3.18 20.75 -19.62
N GLU A 130 2.46 19.91 -20.34
CA GLU A 130 1.45 20.35 -21.30
C GLU A 130 0.32 21.10 -20.60
N ALA A 131 -0.14 20.56 -19.46
CA ALA A 131 -1.18 21.20 -18.64
C ALA A 131 -0.79 22.64 -18.26
N LYS A 132 0.46 22.83 -17.81
CA LYS A 132 1.00 24.16 -17.47
C LYS A 132 1.06 25.09 -18.67
N LEU A 133 1.58 24.64 -19.80
CA LEU A 133 1.76 25.49 -21.00
C LEU A 133 0.42 25.95 -21.61
N ARG A 134 -0.62 25.11 -21.49
CA ARG A 134 -1.95 25.37 -22.06
C ARG A 134 -2.95 25.91 -21.04
N ASN A 135 -2.52 26.17 -19.79
CA ASN A 135 -3.39 26.53 -18.66
C ASN A 135 -4.57 25.56 -18.47
N LEU A 136 -4.31 24.25 -18.59
CA LEU A 136 -5.27 23.19 -18.33
C LEU A 136 -5.14 22.67 -16.90
N THR A 137 -6.22 22.11 -16.37
CA THR A 137 -6.22 21.40 -15.09
C THR A 137 -5.70 19.98 -15.30
N TYR A 138 -4.63 19.61 -14.59
CA TYR A 138 -4.11 18.25 -14.57
C TYR A 138 -4.95 17.38 -13.63
N SER A 139 -6.09 16.90 -14.12
CA SER A 139 -7.03 16.07 -13.36
C SER A 139 -7.28 14.71 -14.00
N SER A 140 -7.68 13.75 -13.17
CA SER A 140 -8.04 12.39 -13.56
C SER A 140 -9.55 12.18 -13.48
N PRO A 141 -10.18 11.55 -14.48
CA PRO A 141 -11.58 11.11 -14.37
C PRO A 141 -11.75 10.03 -13.31
N LEU A 142 -12.74 10.23 -12.43
CA LEU A 142 -13.22 9.26 -11.45
C LEU A 142 -14.57 8.68 -11.92
N TYR A 143 -14.67 7.35 -11.93
CA TYR A 143 -15.89 6.60 -12.26
C TYR A 143 -16.41 5.89 -11.02
N VAL A 144 -17.72 5.66 -10.94
CA VAL A 144 -18.37 4.98 -9.81
C VAL A 144 -19.46 4.05 -10.35
N ASP A 145 -19.52 2.83 -9.81
CA ASP A 145 -20.59 1.90 -10.12
C ASP A 145 -21.89 2.31 -9.40
N ILE A 146 -23.00 2.32 -10.15
CA ILE A 146 -24.31 2.72 -9.65
C ILE A 146 -25.29 1.56 -9.81
N THR A 147 -25.83 1.10 -8.68
CA THR A 147 -26.92 0.12 -8.67
C THR A 147 -28.27 0.83 -8.52
N LYS A 148 -29.14 0.67 -9.52
CA LYS A 148 -30.51 1.18 -9.51
C LYS A 148 -31.50 0.08 -9.12
N THR A 149 -32.34 0.37 -8.13
CA THR A 149 -33.47 -0.50 -7.77
C THR A 149 -34.78 0.30 -7.85
N TYR A 150 -35.88 -0.36 -8.23
CA TYR A 150 -37.21 0.25 -8.22
C TYR A 150 -38.23 -0.69 -7.58
N ARG A 151 -39.16 -0.13 -6.80
CA ARG A 151 -40.26 -0.86 -6.16
C ARG A 151 -41.57 -0.14 -6.43
N VAL A 152 -42.54 -0.86 -7.00
CA VAL A 152 -43.92 -0.37 -7.18
C VAL A 152 -44.72 -0.80 -5.95
N MET A 153 -45.21 0.17 -5.16
CA MET A 153 -45.92 -0.13 -3.90
C MET A 153 -47.35 -0.63 -4.15
N GLY A 154 -47.54 -1.93 -4.42
CA GLY A 154 -48.91 -2.49 -4.48
C GLY A 154 -49.10 -3.83 -5.18
N ARG A 155 -48.02 -4.55 -5.52
CA ARG A 155 -48.10 -5.98 -5.86
C ARG A 155 -47.54 -6.82 -4.70
N THR A 156 -48.38 -7.09 -3.71
CA THR A 156 -48.20 -8.24 -2.82
C THR A 156 -48.61 -9.49 -3.61
N ARG A 157 -47.80 -10.56 -3.55
CA ARG A 157 -48.24 -11.88 -4.04
C ARG A 157 -49.39 -12.40 -3.18
#